data_AF-A0A2G9S7G8-F1
#
_entry.id   AF-A0A2G9S7G8-F1
#
_cell.length_a   1.000
_cell.length_b   1.000
_cell.length_c   1.000
_cell.angle_alpha   90.00
_cell.angle_beta   90.00
_cell.angle_gamma   90.00
#
_symmetry.space_group_name_H-M   'P 1'
#
loop_
_entity.id
_entity.type
_entity.pdbx_description
1 polymer ?
#
loop_
_entity_poly.entity_id
_entity_poly.type
_entity_poly.pdbx_seq_one_letter_code
_entity_poly.pdbx_strand_id
1 'polypeptide(L)'
;KFALQLKANLENITRLRPVGDDFRWFLKLKCGNCGEVSDKWQYITLMDSTPLKGGRGSASMVQKCKLCSRENSIDNEKFKTIVEFECRGLEPVDFQPQRKK
;
A
#
# COMPACT_ATOMS: atom_id res chain seq x y z
N LYS A 1 -11.27 1.13 -3.86
CA LYS A 1 -10.07 0.38 -4.27
C LYS A 1 -9.20 1.31 -5.09
N PHE A 2 -7.88 1.29 -4.90
CA PHE A 2 -6.93 2.13 -5.62
C PHE A 2 -5.93 1.23 -6.35
N ALA A 3 -5.82 1.39 -7.67
CA ALA A 3 -4.89 0.62 -8.50
C ALA A 3 -3.62 1.43 -8.74
N LEU A 4 -2.45 0.82 -8.51
CA LEU A 4 -1.17 1.42 -8.87
C LEU A 4 -0.83 1.02 -10.31
N GLN A 5 -0.67 2.03 -11.18
CA GLN A 5 -0.25 1.84 -12.56
C GLN A 5 1.19 2.32 -12.74
N LEU A 6 2.00 1.53 -13.45
CA LEU A 6 3.38 1.88 -13.79
C LEU A 6 3.49 2.09 -15.30
N LYS A 7 4.27 3.10 -15.69
CA LYS A 7 4.69 3.30 -17.07
C LYS A 7 6.22 3.33 -17.09
N ALA A 8 6.83 2.49 -17.93
CA ALA A 8 8.27 2.41 -18.11
C ALA A 8 8.61 2.11 -19.57
N ASN A 9 9.73 2.64 -20.06
CA ASN A 9 10.31 2.22 -21.34
C ASN A 9 11.20 1.00 -21.08
N LEU A 10 10.92 -0.11 -21.77
CA LEU A 10 11.59 -1.39 -21.56
C LEU A 10 12.31 -1.79 -22.85
N GLU A 11 13.64 -1.91 -22.78
CA GLU A 11 14.45 -2.47 -23.87
C GLU A 11 14.86 -3.90 -23.50
N ASN A 12 14.43 -4.88 -24.31
CA ASN A 12 14.69 -6.30 -24.09
C ASN A 12 14.21 -6.87 -22.74
N ILE A 13 13.26 -6.21 -22.08
CA ILE A 13 12.64 -6.67 -20.82
C ILE A 13 11.15 -6.93 -21.05
N THR A 14 10.69 -8.15 -20.74
CA THR A 14 9.29 -8.59 -20.99
C THR A 14 8.50 -8.90 -19.73
N ARG A 15 9.16 -9.13 -18.58
CA ARG A 15 8.52 -9.64 -17.36
C ARG A 15 8.80 -8.78 -16.13
N LEU A 16 8.38 -7.52 -16.19
CA LEU A 16 8.44 -6.62 -15.03
C LEU A 16 7.34 -6.98 -14.03
N ARG A 17 7.74 -7.53 -12.88
CA ARG A 17 6.83 -7.87 -11.78
C ARG A 17 7.56 -7.78 -10.44
N PRO A 18 6.85 -7.48 -9.34
CA PRO A 18 7.39 -7.73 -8.01
C PRO A 18 7.70 -9.24 -7.87
N VAL A 19 8.77 -9.57 -7.16
CA VAL A 19 9.20 -10.96 -6.93
C VAL A 19 9.14 -11.26 -5.44
N GLY A 20 8.36 -12.28 -5.07
CA GLY A 20 8.15 -12.73 -3.69
C GLY A 20 7.06 -11.95 -2.94
N ASP A 21 6.45 -12.60 -1.95
CA ASP A 21 5.39 -12.02 -1.12
C ASP A 21 5.92 -10.99 -0.11
N ASP A 22 7.24 -10.99 0.11
CA ASP A 22 8.01 -10.04 0.91
C ASP A 22 8.35 -8.73 0.17
N PHE A 23 7.88 -8.57 -1.07
CA PHE A 23 8.06 -7.33 -1.81
C PHE A 23 7.41 -6.16 -1.08
N ARG A 24 8.19 -5.08 -0.90
CA ARG A 24 7.78 -3.89 -0.15
C ARG A 24 7.28 -2.79 -1.08
N TRP A 25 5.98 -2.52 -1.00
CA TRP A 25 5.35 -1.38 -1.66
C TRP A 25 5.51 -0.13 -0.81
N PHE A 26 6.50 0.72 -1.12
CA PHE A 26 6.70 1.98 -0.40
C PHE A 26 5.76 3.06 -0.91
N LEU A 27 4.86 3.52 -0.04
CA LEU A 27 3.81 4.48 -0.35
C LEU A 27 3.84 5.68 0.61
N LYS A 28 3.44 6.85 0.10
CA LYS A 28 2.91 7.93 0.92
C LYS A 28 1.41 7.79 0.99
N LEU A 29 0.86 7.91 2.19
CA LEU A 29 -0.56 7.70 2.44
C LEU A 29 -1.19 8.97 2.98
N LYS A 30 -2.32 9.36 2.40
CA LYS A 30 -3.17 10.47 2.82
C LYS A 30 -4.36 9.95 3.60
N CYS A 31 -4.65 10.57 4.74
CA CYS A 31 -5.86 10.28 5.50
C CYS A 31 -7.07 10.90 4.79
N GLY A 32 -8.04 10.06 4.41
CA GLY A 32 -9.28 10.51 3.76
C GLY A 32 -10.18 11.37 4.64
N ASN A 33 -9.93 11.44 5.96
CA ASN A 33 -10.75 12.21 6.90
C ASN A 33 -10.26 13.65 7.10
N CYS A 34 -8.95 13.85 7.26
CA CYS A 34 -8.36 15.16 7.58
C CYS A 34 -7.35 15.65 6.54
N GLY A 35 -7.06 14.86 5.52
CA GLY A 35 -6.10 15.21 4.48
C GLY A 35 -4.62 15.05 4.85
N GLU A 36 -4.30 14.67 6.08
CA GLU A 36 -2.93 14.47 6.56
C GLU A 36 -2.19 13.44 5.71
N VAL A 37 -1.01 13.80 5.20
CA VAL A 37 -0.13 12.91 4.43
C VAL A 37 1.03 12.46 5.30
N SER A 38 1.38 11.18 5.26
CA SER A 38 2.47 10.64 6.08
C SER A 38 3.83 11.28 5.79
N ASP A 39 4.50 11.82 6.82
CA ASP A 39 5.85 12.41 6.71
C ASP A 39 6.91 11.43 6.20
N LYS A 40 6.79 10.16 6.58
CA LYS A 40 7.72 9.09 6.22
C LYS A 40 7.10 8.14 5.20
N TRP A 41 7.95 7.49 4.40
CA TRP A 41 7.54 6.40 3.55
C TRP A 41 7.09 5.21 4.40
N GLN A 42 5.93 4.67 4.08
CA GLN A 42 5.40 3.46 4.70
C GLN A 42 5.49 2.33 3.70
N TYR A 43 5.76 1.11 4.15
CA TYR A 43 5.76 -0.05 3.25
C TYR A 43 4.66 -1.02 3.61
N ILE A 44 4.16 -1.71 2.58
CA ILE A 44 3.15 -2.76 2.71
C ILE A 44 3.68 -3.98 1.97
N THR A 45 3.56 -5.16 2.57
CA THR A 45 3.92 -6.45 1.95
C THR A 45 2.71 -7.38 1.88
N LEU A 46 2.78 -8.44 1.08
CA LEU A 46 1.73 -9.48 1.06
C LEU A 46 1.81 -10.42 2.27
N MET A 47 2.96 -10.47 2.95
CA MET A 47 3.15 -11.31 4.15
C MET A 47 2.57 -10.68 5.40
N ASP A 48 2.52 -9.34 5.45
CA ASP A 48 1.98 -8.65 6.61
C ASP A 48 0.47 -8.83 6.68
N SER A 49 -0.02 -9.19 7.86
CA SER A 49 -1.44 -9.32 8.16
C SER A 49 -1.68 -8.89 9.60
N THR A 50 -2.38 -7.78 9.76
CA THR A 50 -2.72 -7.19 11.06
C THR A 50 -4.22 -7.38 11.31
N PRO A 51 -4.63 -7.93 12.48
CA PRO A 51 -6.04 -8.12 12.79
C PRO A 51 -6.77 -6.78 12.96
N LEU A 52 -7.94 -6.65 12.35
CA LEU A 52 -8.81 -5.50 12.51
C LEU A 52 -9.67 -5.64 13.78
N LYS A 53 -9.90 -4.53 14.47
CA LYS A 53 -10.81 -4.50 15.62
C LYS A 53 -12.24 -4.88 15.22
N GLY A 54 -12.88 -5.66 16.08
CA GLY A 54 -14.29 -6.06 15.95
C GLY A 54 -14.54 -7.21 14.97
N GLY A 55 -13.57 -8.09 14.75
CA GLY A 55 -13.76 -9.31 13.94
C GLY A 55 -13.94 -9.07 12.44
N ARG A 56 -13.57 -7.88 11.95
CA ARG A 56 -13.75 -7.46 10.54
C ARG A 56 -12.70 -8.02 9.58
N GLY A 57 -12.03 -9.12 9.95
CA GLY A 57 -10.91 -9.71 9.21
C GLY A 57 -9.55 -9.09 9.57
N SER A 58 -8.61 -9.16 8.63
CA SER A 58 -7.26 -8.63 8.73
C SER A 58 -6.96 -7.68 7.58
N ALA A 59 -5.92 -6.85 7.71
CA ALA A 59 -5.40 -6.01 6.65
C ALA A 59 -3.88 -6.00 6.68
N SER A 60 -3.21 -5.82 5.54
CA SER A 60 -1.75 -5.75 5.49
C SER A 60 -1.16 -4.66 6.38
N MET A 61 -1.84 -3.53 6.56
CA MET A 61 -1.42 -2.49 7.50
C MET A 61 -2.61 -1.77 8.15
N VAL A 62 -2.50 -1.51 9.45
CA VAL A 62 -3.43 -0.68 10.22
C VAL A 62 -2.65 0.45 10.88
N GLN A 63 -3.08 1.70 10.69
CA GLN A 63 -2.44 2.85 11.31
C GLN A 63 -3.45 3.88 11.82
N LYS A 64 -3.10 4.53 12.92
CA LYS A 64 -3.84 5.66 13.47
C LYS A 64 -3.31 6.97 12.87
N CYS A 65 -4.19 7.78 12.31
CA CYS A 65 -3.83 9.11 11.82
C CYS A 65 -3.29 9.96 12.98
N LYS A 66 -2.10 10.54 12.81
CA LYS A 66 -1.47 11.37 13.84
C LYS A 66 -2.24 12.66 14.13
N LEU A 67 -2.94 13.20 13.13
CA LEU A 67 -3.70 14.44 13.26
C LEU A 67 -5.10 14.21 13.86
N CYS A 68 -5.95 13.43 13.18
CA CYS A 68 -7.36 13.26 13.59
C CYS A 68 -7.62 12.01 14.47
N SER A 69 -6.58 11.24 14.82
CA SER A 69 -6.69 10.02 15.61
C SER A 69 -7.58 8.91 15.02
N ARG A 70 -8.05 9.05 13.78
CA ARG A 70 -8.85 8.02 13.10
C ARG A 70 -7.99 6.80 12.79
N GLU A 71 -8.51 5.61 13.10
CA GLU A 71 -7.91 4.33 12.70
C GLU A 71 -8.25 4.06 11.24
N ASN A 72 -7.22 3.81 10.43
CA ASN A 72 -7.36 3.51 9.03
C ASN A 72 -6.59 2.23 8.69
N SER A 73 -6.99 1.55 7.63
CA SER A 73 -6.32 0.33 7.18
C SER A 73 -6.13 0.31 5.68
N ILE A 74 -5.15 -0.47 5.24
CA ILE A 74 -4.89 -0.74 3.83
C ILE A 74 -4.51 -2.21 3.69
N ASP A 75 -5.16 -2.87 2.74
CA ASP A 75 -4.91 -4.28 2.44
C ASP A 75 -4.35 -4.41 1.02
N ASN A 76 -3.37 -5.28 0.87
CA ASN A 76 -2.69 -5.53 -0.38
C ASN A 76 -3.37 -6.71 -1.08
N GLU A 77 -4.27 -6.44 -2.01
CA GLU A 77 -4.94 -7.49 -2.78
C GLU A 77 -4.01 -8.00 -3.90
N LYS A 78 -4.05 -9.32 -4.15
CA LYS A 78 -3.22 -9.95 -5.18
C LYS A 78 -3.54 -9.37 -6.57
N PHE A 79 -2.49 -8.88 -7.21
CA PHE A 79 -2.29 -8.65 -8.65
C PHE A 79 -3.52 -8.30 -9.50
N LYS A 80 -3.62 -7.01 -9.88
CA LYS A 80 -4.36 -6.55 -11.05
C LYS A 80 -3.56 -5.47 -11.75
N THR A 81 -3.14 -5.71 -12.99
CA THR A 81 -2.17 -4.90 -13.78
C THR A 81 -0.76 -4.82 -13.17
N ILE A 82 -0.60 -4.38 -11.91
CA ILE A 82 0.64 -4.49 -11.10
C ILE A 82 0.30 -4.78 -9.63
N VAL A 83 -0.55 -3.95 -9.01
CA VAL A 83 -1.07 -4.16 -7.64
C VAL A 83 -2.33 -3.32 -7.42
N GLU A 84 -3.27 -3.83 -6.62
CA GLU A 84 -4.47 -3.11 -6.17
C GLU A 84 -4.50 -3.06 -4.64
N PHE A 85 -4.76 -1.88 -4.09
CA PHE A 85 -4.87 -1.67 -2.66
C PHE A 85 -6.33 -1.45 -2.26
N GLU A 86 -6.80 -2.25 -1.30
CA GLU A 86 -8.07 -2.00 -0.61
C GLU A 86 -7.83 -1.07 0.57
N CYS A 87 -8.09 0.22 0.36
CA CYS A 87 -7.90 1.23 1.40
C CYS A 87 -9.20 1.56 2.13
N ARG A 88 -9.13 1.67 3.46
CA ARG A 88 -10.22 2.09 4.35
C ARG A 88 -9.76 3.31 5.15
N GLY A 89 -10.09 4.50 4.66
CA GLY A 89 -9.71 5.78 5.28
C GLY A 89 -8.30 6.29 4.94
N LEU A 90 -7.57 5.57 4.09
CA LEU A 90 -6.29 5.98 3.50
C LEU A 90 -6.39 6.05 1.98
N GLU A 91 -5.51 6.83 1.39
CA GLU A 91 -5.32 6.94 -0.05
C GLU A 91 -3.82 6.98 -0.36
N PRO A 92 -3.30 6.09 -1.21
CA PRO A 92 -1.92 6.20 -1.70
C PRO A 92 -1.79 7.40 -2.63
N VAL A 93 -0.92 8.33 -2.28
CA VAL A 93 -0.69 9.58 -3.03
C VAL A 93 0.68 9.66 -3.69
N ASP A 94 1.60 8.79 -3.28
CA ASP A 94 2.93 8.68 -3.88
C ASP A 94 3.46 7.25 -3.75
N PHE A 95 4.34 6.85 -4.66
CA PHE A 95 4.94 5.52 -4.72
C PHE A 95 6.42 5.60 -5.04
N GLN A 96 7.25 4.98 -4.20
CA GLN A 96 8.68 4.88 -4.43
C GLN A 96 9.07 3.42 -4.75
N PRO A 97 9.38 3.09 -6.01
CA PRO A 97 9.93 1.77 -6.34
C PRO A 97 11.32 1.64 -5.70
N GLN A 98 11.53 0.56 -4.95
CA GLN A 98 12.83 0.22 -4.38
C GLN A 98 13.31 -1.16 -4.85
N ARG A 99 14.63 -1.35 -4.85
CA ARG A 99 15.23 -2.67 -5.07
C ARG A 99 14.92 -3.56 -3.88
N LYS A 100 14.57 -4.81 -4.15
CA LYS A 100 14.60 -5.87 -3.14
C LYS A 100 16.06 -6.06 -2.74
N LYS A 101 16.38 -5.88 -1.45
CA LYS A 101 17.71 -6.20 -0.90
C LYS A 101 17.79 -7.68 -0.58
#